data_AF-A0A2S7PED2-F1
#
_entry.id   AF-A0A2S7PED2-F1
#
_cell.length_a   1.000
_cell.length_b   1.000
_cell.length_c   1.000
_cell.angle_alpha   90.00
_cell.angle_beta   90.00
_cell.angle_gamma   90.00
#
_symmetry.space_group_name_H-M   'P 1'
#
loop_
_entity.id
_entity.type
_entity.pdbx_description
1 polymer ?
#
loop_
_entity_poly.entity_id
_entity_poly.type
_entity_poly.pdbx_seq_one_letter_code
_entity_poly.pdbx_strand_id
1 'polypeptide(L)'
;MAPATTPPKQPGPPGETPQQRVKRLRAAADAAREAQISTFDKFLVRGRVWADKAHRFTALSLIGITFIAGGVTVYALGDMMIFNRRKRAEFFAQEKFKYESALQQAREAHELGTATEKQLDFLNKEREHQEKLKQWEEERKRKGIWARSKAWLFAGMKKEEGEDFVTSESSLGHESSSERINTVDEGESHIMKASRRKEQVLQYEARKAFEAEKERERNGGPLDRLGTDKERSASEHDDTHKSSWTSWMVR
;
A
#
# COMPACT_ATOMS: atom_id res chain seq x y z
N MET A 1 28.55 29.22 60.14
CA MET A 1 29.21 27.98 59.68
C MET A 1 28.93 26.90 60.72
N ALA A 2 27.91 26.08 60.53
CA ALA A 2 27.54 25.06 61.52
C ALA A 2 28.48 23.84 61.41
N PRO A 3 29.00 23.28 62.53
CA PRO A 3 29.92 22.15 62.49
C PRO A 3 29.21 20.87 62.03
N ALA A 4 29.82 20.14 61.10
CA ALA A 4 29.34 18.86 60.64
C ALA A 4 29.31 17.85 61.81
N THR A 5 28.12 17.49 62.26
CA THR A 5 27.91 16.47 63.29
C THR A 5 28.23 15.10 62.68
N THR A 6 29.38 14.53 63.03
CA THR A 6 29.73 13.17 62.63
C THR A 6 28.81 12.17 63.35
N PRO A 7 28.14 11.26 62.64
CA PRO A 7 27.24 10.29 63.26
C PRO A 7 28.02 9.35 64.18
N PRO A 8 27.42 8.91 65.31
CA PRO A 8 28.09 8.08 66.30
C PRO A 8 28.52 6.74 65.68
N LYS A 9 29.81 6.42 65.82
CA LYS A 9 30.42 5.17 65.33
C LYS A 9 30.00 4.02 66.25
N GLN A 10 28.87 3.38 65.98
CA GLN A 10 28.44 2.21 66.75
C GLN A 10 29.37 1.02 66.47
N PRO A 11 30.00 0.43 67.50
CA PRO A 11 30.82 -0.78 67.33
C PRO A 11 29.93 -1.94 66.84
N GLY A 12 30.42 -2.66 65.82
CA GLY A 12 29.75 -3.84 65.30
C GLY A 12 29.86 -5.03 66.28
N PRO A 13 29.04 -6.08 66.08
CA PRO A 13 29.12 -7.28 66.89
C PRO A 13 30.51 -7.94 66.83
N PRO A 14 31.01 -8.51 67.93
CA PRO A 14 32.36 -9.06 68.02
C PRO A 14 32.53 -10.27 67.08
N GLY A 15 33.58 -10.27 66.25
CA GLY A 15 33.92 -11.35 65.32
C GLY A 15 33.53 -11.15 63.84
N GLU A 16 33.02 -9.97 63.45
CA GLU A 16 32.72 -9.68 62.04
C GLU A 16 33.97 -9.66 61.14
N THR A 17 33.89 -10.26 59.95
CA THR A 17 34.98 -10.14 58.97
C THR A 17 35.03 -8.71 58.40
N PRO A 18 36.21 -8.21 57.97
CA PRO A 18 36.32 -6.86 57.40
C PRO A 18 35.36 -6.61 56.23
N GLN A 19 35.08 -7.64 55.42
CA GLN A 19 34.13 -7.56 54.31
C GLN A 19 32.68 -7.44 54.78
N GLN A 20 32.29 -8.18 55.83
CA GLN A 20 30.96 -8.08 56.44
C GLN A 20 30.72 -6.70 57.05
N ARG A 21 31.74 -6.10 57.67
CA ARG A 21 31.68 -4.74 58.21
C ARG A 21 31.37 -3.71 57.13
N VAL A 22 32.05 -3.77 55.98
CA VAL A 22 31.80 -2.84 54.87
C VAL A 22 30.39 -3.02 54.31
N LYS A 23 29.92 -4.27 54.17
CA LYS A 23 28.57 -4.55 53.69
C LYS A 23 27.51 -3.98 54.63
N ARG A 24 27.69 -4.12 55.95
CA ARG A 24 26.80 -3.54 56.96
C ARG A 24 26.83 -2.01 56.92
N LEU A 25 28.02 -1.41 56.85
CA LEU A 25 28.14 0.04 56.81
C LEU A 25 27.53 0.64 55.53
N ARG A 26 27.69 -0.03 54.39
CA ARG A 26 27.00 0.35 53.15
C ARG A 26 25.49 0.19 53.30
N ALA A 27 25.00 -0.93 53.81
CA ALA A 27 23.58 -1.14 54.05
C ALA A 27 22.98 -0.11 55.04
N ALA A 28 23.72 0.28 56.09
CA ALA A 28 23.30 1.31 57.04
C ALA A 28 23.32 2.72 56.41
N ALA A 29 24.30 3.01 55.55
CA ALA A 29 24.35 4.27 54.81
C ALA A 29 23.24 4.36 53.76
N ASP A 30 22.95 3.27 53.05
CA ASP A 30 21.86 3.18 52.09
C ASP A 30 20.50 3.26 52.80
N ALA A 31 20.33 2.60 53.96
CA ALA A 31 19.14 2.73 54.79
C ALA A 31 18.96 4.16 55.35
N ALA A 32 20.05 4.83 55.74
CA ALA A 32 19.98 6.23 56.19
C ALA A 32 19.60 7.18 55.05
N ARG A 33 20.08 6.93 53.82
CA ARG A 33 19.65 7.66 52.63
C ARG A 33 18.19 7.41 52.30
N GLU A 34 17.75 6.15 52.34
CA GLU A 34 16.36 5.79 52.09
C GLU A 34 15.39 6.32 53.15
N ALA A 35 15.84 6.53 54.39
CA ALA A 35 15.05 7.15 55.46
C ALA A 35 14.86 8.66 55.26
N GLN A 36 15.76 9.34 54.54
CA GLN A 36 15.65 10.76 54.20
C GLN A 36 14.70 11.02 53.01
N ILE A 37 14.34 9.98 52.25
CA ILE A 37 13.42 10.09 51.13
C ILE A 37 11.98 9.99 51.64
N SER A 38 11.19 11.03 51.37
CA SER A 38 9.75 11.08 51.71
C SER A 38 9.01 9.90 51.07
N THR A 39 8.09 9.28 51.82
CA THR A 39 7.22 8.19 51.32
C THR A 39 6.42 8.59 50.08
N PHE A 40 6.08 9.87 49.96
CA PHE A 40 5.40 10.43 48.80
C PHE A 40 6.30 10.43 47.54
N ASP A 41 7.58 10.74 47.70
CA ASP A 41 8.56 10.71 46.61
C ASP A 41 8.79 9.28 46.11
N LYS A 42 8.84 8.30 47.03
CA LYS A 42 8.88 6.86 46.66
C LYS A 42 7.66 6.43 45.84
N PHE A 43 6.47 6.92 46.19
CA PHE A 43 5.24 6.62 45.46
C PHE A 43 5.23 7.25 44.07
N LEU A 44 5.68 8.51 43.94
CA LEU A 44 5.81 9.20 42.65
C LEU A 44 6.78 8.51 41.71
N VAL A 45 7.97 8.13 42.20
CA VAL A 45 8.97 7.39 41.40
C VAL A 45 8.38 6.06 40.91
N ARG A 46 7.65 5.34 41.76
CA ARG A 46 6.97 4.10 41.38
C ARG A 46 5.83 4.34 40.38
N GLY A 47 5.11 5.45 40.52
CA GLY A 47 4.04 5.88 39.62
C GLY A 47 4.55 6.15 38.21
N ARG A 48 5.71 6.79 38.06
CA ARG A 48 6.34 7.02 36.75
C ARG A 48 6.61 5.71 36.01
N VAL A 49 7.16 4.72 36.72
CA VAL A 49 7.44 3.40 36.12
C VAL A 49 6.15 2.68 35.72
N TRP A 50 5.07 2.86 36.49
CA TRP A 50 3.76 2.30 36.14
C TRP A 50 3.11 2.99 34.95
N ALA A 51 3.23 4.32 34.85
CA ALA A 51 2.75 5.10 33.71
C ALA A 51 3.47 4.68 32.41
N ASP A 52 4.79 4.57 32.45
CA ASP A 52 5.59 4.08 31.32
C ASP A 52 5.19 2.66 30.90
N LYS A 53 4.85 1.81 31.89
CA LYS A 53 4.42 0.43 31.64
C LYS A 53 3.00 0.36 31.06
N ALA A 54 2.09 1.22 31.53
CA ALA A 54 0.73 1.35 31.01
C ALA A 54 0.75 1.86 29.55
N HIS A 55 1.56 2.88 29.25
CA HIS A 55 1.71 3.38 27.89
C HIS A 55 2.28 2.30 26.93
N ARG A 56 3.25 1.51 27.38
CA ARG A 56 3.77 0.38 26.59
C ARG A 56 2.71 -0.70 26.38
N PHE A 57 1.92 -1.00 27.40
CA PHE A 57 0.85 -1.99 27.29
C PHE A 57 -0.22 -1.54 26.28
N THR A 58 -0.67 -0.29 26.35
CA THR A 58 -1.68 0.24 25.40
C THR A 58 -1.14 0.27 23.98
N ALA A 59 0.11 0.72 23.78
CA ALA A 59 0.74 0.70 22.47
C ALA A 59 0.83 -0.71 21.89
N LEU A 60 1.30 -1.69 22.67
CA LEU A 60 1.38 -3.09 22.24
C LEU A 60 -0.02 -3.69 22.00
N SER A 61 -1.01 -3.30 22.80
CA SER A 61 -2.40 -3.73 22.60
C SER A 61 -2.97 -3.19 21.28
N LEU A 62 -2.73 -1.92 20.96
CA LEU A 62 -3.18 -1.33 19.69
C LEU A 62 -2.52 -2.03 18.50
N ILE A 63 -1.22 -2.29 18.59
CA ILE A 63 -0.49 -3.06 17.57
C ILE A 63 -1.08 -4.47 17.44
N GLY A 64 -1.38 -5.15 18.56
CA GLY A 64 -2.03 -6.46 18.53
C GLY A 64 -3.39 -6.43 17.83
N ILE A 65 -4.21 -5.41 18.12
CA ILE A 65 -5.53 -5.24 17.49
C ILE A 65 -5.41 -5.01 15.99
N THR A 66 -4.41 -4.24 15.52
CA THR A 66 -4.23 -4.04 14.07
C THR A 66 -3.85 -5.32 13.34
N PHE A 67 -3.02 -6.17 13.94
CA PHE A 67 -2.71 -7.49 13.38
C PHE A 67 -3.96 -8.39 13.28
N ILE A 68 -4.80 -8.39 14.32
CA ILE A 68 -6.06 -9.16 14.31
C ILE A 68 -6.99 -8.63 13.22
N ALA A 69 -7.17 -7.31 13.12
CA ALA A 69 -7.99 -6.69 12.08
C ALA A 69 -7.46 -7.01 10.67
N GLY A 70 -6.15 -6.97 10.47
CA GLY A 70 -5.52 -7.41 9.22
C GLY A 70 -5.80 -8.87 8.89
N GLY A 71 -5.67 -9.77 9.88
CA GLY A 71 -5.97 -11.19 9.72
C GLY A 71 -7.44 -11.45 9.35
N VAL A 72 -8.38 -10.77 10.00
CA VAL A 72 -9.82 -10.85 9.67
C VAL A 72 -10.09 -10.36 8.25
N THR A 73 -9.38 -9.33 7.78
CA THR A 73 -9.55 -8.79 6.42
C THR A 73 -9.13 -9.82 5.37
N VAL A 74 -7.96 -10.45 5.54
CA VAL A 74 -7.48 -11.51 4.63
C VAL A 74 -8.44 -12.71 4.65
N TYR A 75 -8.94 -13.08 5.82
CA TYR A 75 -9.93 -14.15 5.95
C TYR A 75 -11.22 -13.84 5.18
N ALA A 76 -11.77 -12.63 5.34
CA ALA A 76 -13.01 -12.22 4.66
C ALA A 76 -12.86 -12.20 3.13
N LEU A 77 -11.72 -11.72 2.62
CA LEU A 77 -11.42 -11.75 1.19
C LEU A 77 -11.30 -13.19 0.66
N GLY A 78 -10.65 -14.07 1.42
CA GLY A 78 -10.52 -15.49 1.09
C GLY A 78 -11.87 -16.20 1.07
N ASP A 79 -12.71 -15.96 2.08
CA ASP A 79 -14.04 -16.56 2.18
C ASP A 79 -14.94 -16.14 1.01
N MET A 80 -14.96 -14.84 0.68
CA MET A 80 -15.68 -14.33 -0.49
C MET A 80 -15.18 -14.95 -1.80
N MET A 81 -13.86 -15.13 -1.96
CA MET A 81 -13.30 -15.73 -3.17
C MET A 81 -13.76 -17.18 -3.36
N ILE A 82 -13.76 -17.98 -2.29
CA ILE A 82 -14.19 -19.38 -2.35
C ILE A 82 -15.69 -19.47 -2.60
N PHE A 83 -16.49 -18.67 -1.89
CA PHE A 83 -17.93 -18.63 -2.07
C PHE A 83 -18.32 -18.19 -3.49
N ASN A 84 -17.69 -17.14 -4.00
CA ASN A 84 -17.97 -16.61 -5.33
C ASN A 84 -17.52 -17.58 -6.43
N ARG A 85 -16.40 -18.29 -6.21
CA ARG A 85 -15.94 -19.36 -7.10
C ARG A 85 -16.93 -20.52 -7.17
N ARG A 86 -17.56 -20.89 -6.04
CA ARG A 86 -18.61 -21.93 -6.03
C ARG A 86 -19.86 -21.49 -6.81
N LYS A 87 -20.36 -20.28 -6.58
CA LYS A 87 -21.51 -19.76 -7.33
C LYS A 87 -21.26 -19.62 -8.82
N ARG A 88 -20.08 -19.12 -9.20
CA ARG A 88 -19.66 -19.05 -10.61
C ARG A 88 -19.58 -20.45 -11.22
N ALA A 89 -19.03 -21.43 -10.51
CA ALA A 89 -18.94 -22.80 -11.01
C ALA A 89 -20.32 -23.42 -11.31
N GLU A 90 -21.33 -23.18 -10.47
CA GLU A 90 -22.69 -23.65 -10.70
C GLU A 90 -23.33 -22.97 -11.93
N PHE A 91 -23.15 -21.65 -12.06
CA PHE A 91 -23.64 -20.90 -13.21
C PHE A 91 -22.99 -21.39 -14.52
N PHE A 92 -21.66 -21.54 -14.53
CA PHE A 92 -20.95 -22.07 -15.68
C PHE A 92 -21.30 -23.52 -15.98
N ALA A 93 -21.61 -24.34 -14.98
CA ALA A 93 -22.08 -25.71 -15.23
C ALA A 93 -23.43 -25.72 -15.96
N GLN A 94 -24.36 -24.84 -15.59
CA GLN A 94 -25.65 -24.71 -16.28
C GLN A 94 -25.50 -24.15 -17.69
N GLU A 95 -24.64 -23.13 -17.89
CA GLU A 95 -24.36 -22.61 -19.22
C GLU A 95 -23.69 -23.64 -20.11
N LYS A 96 -22.70 -24.38 -19.59
CA LYS A 96 -22.06 -25.49 -20.31
C LYS A 96 -23.08 -26.55 -20.72
N PHE A 97 -23.98 -26.95 -19.83
CA PHE A 97 -25.02 -27.91 -20.17
C PHE A 97 -25.93 -27.43 -21.31
N LYS A 98 -26.38 -26.17 -21.25
CA LYS A 98 -27.17 -25.56 -22.33
C LYS A 98 -26.40 -25.50 -23.64
N TYR A 99 -25.14 -25.05 -23.58
CA TYR A 99 -24.26 -24.94 -24.73
C TYR A 99 -23.97 -26.30 -25.38
N GLU A 100 -23.67 -27.32 -24.58
CA GLU A 100 -23.46 -28.70 -25.05
C GLU A 100 -24.72 -29.27 -25.69
N SER A 101 -25.89 -29.04 -25.10
CA SER A 101 -27.16 -29.48 -25.70
C SER A 101 -27.44 -28.79 -27.05
N ALA A 102 -27.10 -27.50 -27.18
CA ALA A 102 -27.23 -26.78 -28.45
C ALA A 102 -26.23 -27.27 -29.50
N LEU A 103 -24.99 -27.61 -29.08
CA LEU A 103 -23.99 -28.22 -29.95
C LEU A 103 -24.44 -29.61 -30.44
N GLN A 104 -25.00 -30.44 -29.57
CA GLN A 104 -25.51 -31.76 -29.95
C GLN A 104 -26.63 -31.62 -30.98
N GLN A 105 -27.61 -30.74 -30.73
CA GLN A 105 -28.70 -30.48 -31.68
C GLN A 105 -28.20 -29.96 -33.03
N ALA A 106 -27.21 -29.06 -33.04
CA ALA A 106 -26.62 -28.55 -34.28
C ALA A 106 -25.88 -29.66 -35.05
N ARG A 107 -25.17 -30.55 -34.35
CA ARG A 107 -24.48 -31.70 -34.96
C ARG A 107 -25.46 -32.71 -35.54
N GLU A 108 -26.48 -33.09 -34.78
CA GLU A 108 -27.53 -34.01 -35.24
C GLU A 108 -28.25 -33.45 -36.47
N ALA A 109 -28.62 -32.17 -36.46
CA ALA A 109 -29.26 -31.53 -37.61
C ALA A 109 -28.32 -31.46 -38.85
N HIS A 110 -27.02 -31.28 -38.64
CA HIS A 110 -26.02 -31.32 -39.71
C HIS A 110 -25.88 -32.72 -40.30
N GLU A 111 -25.82 -33.76 -39.48
CA GLU A 111 -25.74 -35.16 -39.92
C GLU A 111 -27.00 -35.61 -40.67
N LEU A 112 -28.18 -35.16 -40.23
CA LEU A 112 -29.45 -35.40 -40.89
C LEU A 112 -29.64 -34.56 -42.17
N GLY A 113 -28.75 -33.61 -42.44
CA GLY A 113 -28.82 -32.72 -43.60
C GLY A 113 -29.92 -31.64 -43.53
N THR A 114 -30.57 -31.48 -42.38
CA THR A 114 -31.63 -30.48 -42.13
C THR A 114 -31.14 -29.29 -41.31
N ALA A 115 -29.82 -29.05 -41.27
CA ALA A 115 -29.24 -27.98 -40.48
C ALA A 115 -29.69 -26.60 -40.95
N THR A 116 -30.10 -25.77 -39.99
CA THR A 116 -30.36 -24.35 -40.25
C THR A 116 -29.04 -23.60 -40.41
N GLU A 117 -29.00 -22.55 -41.22
CA GLU A 117 -27.81 -21.70 -41.44
C GLU A 117 -27.15 -21.23 -40.13
N LYS A 118 -27.97 -20.88 -39.12
CA LYS A 118 -27.49 -20.51 -37.77
C LYS A 118 -26.77 -21.63 -37.04
N GLN A 119 -27.18 -22.88 -37.21
CA GLN A 119 -26.54 -24.05 -36.60
C GLN A 119 -25.21 -24.37 -37.30
N LEU A 120 -25.12 -24.11 -38.62
CA LEU A 120 -23.88 -24.24 -39.38
C LEU A 120 -22.84 -23.18 -38.97
N ASP A 121 -23.27 -21.91 -38.88
CA ASP A 121 -22.41 -20.81 -38.42
C ASP A 121 -21.89 -21.05 -36.99
N PHE A 122 -22.77 -21.51 -36.10
CA PHE A 122 -22.39 -21.90 -34.73
C PHE A 122 -21.32 -23.00 -34.71
N LEU A 123 -21.44 -24.02 -35.56
CA LEU A 123 -20.47 -25.11 -35.66
C LEU A 123 -19.13 -24.66 -36.24
N ASN A 124 -19.15 -23.71 -37.19
CA ASN A 124 -17.94 -23.14 -37.78
C ASN A 124 -17.17 -22.29 -36.76
N LYS A 125 -17.87 -21.42 -36.02
CA LYS A 125 -17.28 -20.62 -34.94
C LYS A 125 -16.63 -21.50 -33.87
N GLU A 126 -17.27 -22.62 -33.52
CA GLU A 126 -16.68 -23.57 -32.57
C GLU A 126 -15.43 -24.25 -33.14
N ARG A 127 -15.40 -24.61 -34.43
CA ARG A 127 -14.18 -25.14 -35.08
C ARG A 127 -13.04 -24.13 -35.07
N GLU A 128 -13.31 -22.88 -35.45
CA GLU A 128 -12.31 -21.80 -35.41
C GLU A 128 -11.77 -21.57 -33.98
N HIS A 129 -12.65 -21.62 -32.99
CA HIS A 129 -12.27 -21.49 -31.59
C HIS A 129 -11.35 -22.65 -31.14
N GLN A 130 -11.67 -23.88 -31.52
CA GLN A 130 -10.85 -25.05 -31.25
C GLN A 130 -9.47 -24.98 -31.92
N GLU A 131 -9.40 -24.46 -33.15
CA GLU A 131 -8.13 -24.26 -33.86
C GLU A 131 -7.24 -23.22 -33.16
N LYS A 132 -7.83 -22.09 -32.73
CA LYS A 132 -7.12 -21.06 -31.96
C LYS A 132 -6.59 -21.62 -30.63
N LEU A 133 -7.37 -22.42 -29.92
CA LEU A 133 -6.92 -23.07 -28.69
C LEU A 133 -5.74 -24.01 -28.93
N LYS A 134 -5.77 -24.81 -30.00
CA LYS A 134 -4.66 -25.69 -30.39
C LYS A 134 -3.40 -24.89 -30.73
N GLN A 135 -3.53 -23.84 -31.52
CA GLN A 135 -2.42 -22.94 -31.85
C GLN A 135 -1.82 -22.32 -30.58
N TRP A 136 -2.66 -21.84 -29.67
CA TRP A 136 -2.22 -21.30 -28.39
C TRP A 136 -1.55 -22.34 -27.49
N GLU A 137 -2.08 -23.57 -27.44
CA GLU A 137 -1.44 -24.67 -26.71
C GLU A 137 -0.07 -25.03 -27.28
N GLU A 138 0.06 -25.08 -28.60
CA GLU A 138 1.33 -25.32 -29.27
C GLU A 138 2.33 -24.22 -28.95
N GLU A 139 1.91 -22.95 -28.98
CA GLU A 139 2.75 -21.83 -28.55
C GLU A 139 3.15 -21.94 -27.08
N ARG A 140 2.24 -22.37 -26.19
CA ARG A 140 2.52 -22.59 -24.76
C ARG A 140 3.44 -23.78 -24.50
N LYS A 141 3.38 -24.81 -25.32
CA LYS A 141 4.29 -25.97 -25.27
C LYS A 141 5.67 -25.59 -25.81
N ARG A 142 5.73 -24.75 -26.84
CA ARG A 142 6.97 -24.18 -27.39
C ARG A 142 7.65 -23.20 -26.41
N LYS A 143 6.87 -22.42 -25.66
CA LYS A 143 7.37 -21.55 -24.57
C LYS A 143 7.72 -22.43 -23.35
N GLY A 144 9.00 -22.79 -23.23
CA GLY A 144 9.51 -23.69 -22.19
C GLY A 144 9.15 -23.28 -20.76
N ILE A 145 9.19 -24.25 -19.84
CA ILE A 145 8.81 -24.10 -18.42
C ILE A 145 9.50 -22.89 -17.76
N TRP A 146 10.74 -22.60 -18.14
CA TRP A 146 11.51 -21.45 -17.65
C TRP A 146 10.96 -20.09 -18.11
N ALA A 147 10.44 -19.99 -19.34
CA ALA A 147 9.78 -18.78 -19.83
C ALA A 147 8.47 -18.52 -19.07
N ARG A 148 7.81 -19.57 -18.58
CA ARG A 148 6.58 -19.48 -17.77
C ARG A 148 6.87 -18.99 -16.36
N SER A 149 7.90 -19.53 -15.71
CA SER A 149 8.34 -19.05 -14.40
C SER A 149 8.82 -17.60 -14.46
N LYS A 150 9.55 -17.22 -15.52
CA LYS A 150 9.92 -15.83 -15.76
C LYS A 150 8.72 -14.94 -16.05
N ALA A 151 7.79 -15.36 -16.90
CA ALA A 151 6.59 -14.57 -17.18
C ALA A 151 5.76 -14.36 -15.91
N TRP A 152 5.68 -15.33 -15.00
CA TRP A 152 4.99 -15.18 -13.72
C TRP A 152 5.73 -14.24 -12.75
N LEU A 153 7.06 -14.35 -12.63
CA LEU A 153 7.88 -13.47 -11.79
C LEU A 153 7.93 -12.03 -12.33
N PHE A 154 8.02 -11.87 -13.65
CA PHE A 154 8.04 -10.56 -14.31
C PHE A 154 6.65 -10.02 -14.61
N ALA A 155 5.55 -10.77 -14.46
CA ALA A 155 4.20 -10.22 -14.54
C ALA A 155 3.95 -9.15 -13.48
N GLY A 156 4.71 -9.17 -12.38
CA GLY A 156 4.71 -8.11 -11.36
C GLY A 156 5.74 -6.99 -11.57
N MET A 157 6.79 -7.19 -12.39
CA MET A 157 7.89 -6.22 -12.58
C MET A 157 7.90 -5.55 -13.97
N LYS A 158 7.24 -6.14 -14.98
CA LYS A 158 7.06 -5.52 -16.31
C LYS A 158 5.99 -4.41 -16.31
N LYS A 159 5.78 -3.78 -15.15
CA LYS A 159 4.92 -2.60 -14.95
C LYS A 159 5.75 -1.34 -14.63
N GLU A 160 7.06 -1.38 -14.83
CA GLU A 160 7.91 -0.20 -14.64
C GLU A 160 8.86 -0.03 -15.83
N GLU A 161 8.30 0.37 -16.97
CA GLU A 161 8.98 1.22 -17.94
C GLU A 161 7.91 1.83 -18.85
N GLY A 162 7.35 2.95 -18.38
CA GLY A 162 6.46 3.83 -19.13
C GLY A 162 4.97 3.56 -18.94
N GLU A 163 4.35 4.32 -18.03
CA GLU A 163 2.90 4.52 -17.86
C GLU A 163 2.12 3.32 -17.29
N ASP A 164 1.56 3.49 -16.08
CA ASP A 164 0.17 3.13 -15.74
C ASP A 164 -0.08 3.15 -14.21
N PHE A 165 -0.62 4.27 -13.71
CA PHE A 165 -1.54 4.22 -12.57
C PHE A 165 -2.94 3.87 -13.11
N VAL A 166 -3.14 2.62 -13.50
CA VAL A 166 -4.47 2.04 -13.63
C VAL A 166 -4.51 0.71 -12.87
N THR A 167 -5.63 0.59 -12.19
CA THR A 167 -6.08 -0.28 -11.12
C THR A 167 -5.93 -1.78 -11.40
N SER A 168 -5.83 -2.51 -10.30
CA SER A 168 -5.75 -3.96 -10.20
C SER A 168 -7.06 -4.67 -10.58
N GLU A 169 -7.60 -4.42 -11.79
CA GLU A 169 -8.85 -5.04 -12.26
C GLU A 169 -8.70 -5.86 -13.55
N SER A 170 -7.54 -5.82 -14.23
CA SER A 170 -7.40 -6.42 -15.57
C SER A 170 -6.84 -7.86 -15.63
N SER A 171 -6.71 -8.57 -14.49
CA SER A 171 -6.13 -9.94 -14.49
C SER A 171 -7.13 -11.06 -14.15
N LEU A 172 -8.44 -10.78 -14.16
CA LEU A 172 -9.49 -11.79 -13.92
C LEU A 172 -10.70 -11.67 -14.87
N GLY A 173 -10.49 -11.27 -16.12
CA GLY A 173 -11.59 -11.04 -17.06
C GLY A 173 -11.20 -11.23 -18.51
N HIS A 174 -10.78 -12.43 -18.90
CA HIS A 174 -10.77 -12.81 -20.30
C HIS A 174 -11.33 -14.23 -20.42
N GLU A 175 -12.66 -14.32 -20.41
CA GLU A 175 -13.45 -15.38 -21.03
C GLU A 175 -14.94 -15.08 -20.79
N SER A 176 -15.72 -15.06 -21.87
CA SER A 176 -17.16 -14.80 -21.94
C SER A 176 -17.62 -13.33 -21.95
N SER A 177 -17.38 -12.65 -23.07
CA SER A 177 -18.29 -11.59 -23.53
C SER A 177 -18.27 -11.52 -25.06
N SER A 178 -18.75 -12.59 -25.69
CA SER A 178 -19.01 -12.64 -27.13
C SER A 178 -20.44 -13.08 -27.35
N GLU A 179 -21.40 -12.26 -26.91
CA GLU A 179 -22.72 -12.09 -27.54
C GLU A 179 -23.58 -11.20 -26.65
N ARG A 180 -23.55 -9.89 -26.92
CA ARG A 180 -24.70 -9.01 -26.70
C ARG A 180 -24.56 -7.75 -27.56
N ILE A 181 -25.15 -7.87 -28.76
CA ILE A 181 -25.93 -6.85 -29.48
C ILE A 181 -25.20 -5.56 -29.88
N ASN A 182 -25.00 -5.48 -31.21
CA ASN A 182 -24.56 -4.33 -31.98
C ASN A 182 -25.45 -3.08 -31.77
N THR A 183 -25.12 -2.18 -30.85
CA THR A 183 -25.59 -0.77 -30.84
C THR A 183 -24.66 0.17 -30.02
N VAL A 184 -23.33 0.08 -30.17
CA VAL A 184 -22.37 0.91 -29.40
C VAL A 184 -21.29 1.53 -30.29
N ASP A 185 -21.64 2.03 -31.48
CA ASP A 185 -20.65 2.64 -32.38
C ASP A 185 -20.40 4.14 -32.07
N GLU A 186 -21.37 4.85 -31.49
CA GLU A 186 -21.22 6.30 -31.25
C GLU A 186 -20.53 6.65 -29.92
N GLY A 187 -20.76 5.87 -28.86
CA GLY A 187 -20.26 6.17 -27.51
C GLY A 187 -18.75 5.98 -27.31
N GLU A 188 -18.16 4.98 -27.93
CA GLU A 188 -16.72 4.67 -27.79
C GLU A 188 -15.85 5.70 -28.49
N SER A 189 -16.34 6.29 -29.59
CA SER A 189 -15.65 7.36 -30.31
C SER A 189 -15.48 8.62 -29.45
N HIS A 190 -16.41 8.89 -28.53
CA HIS A 190 -16.36 10.02 -27.62
C HIS A 190 -15.42 9.77 -26.44
N ILE A 191 -15.40 8.55 -25.89
CA ILE A 191 -14.49 8.16 -24.80
C ILE A 191 -13.04 8.17 -25.31
N MET A 192 -12.78 7.62 -26.50
CA MET A 192 -11.44 7.61 -27.10
C MET A 192 -10.95 9.02 -27.45
N LYS A 193 -11.83 9.90 -27.97
CA LYS A 193 -11.51 11.32 -28.21
C LYS A 193 -11.26 12.08 -26.90
N ALA A 194 -11.98 11.76 -25.83
CA ALA A 194 -11.79 12.37 -24.52
C ALA A 194 -10.46 11.96 -23.88
N SER A 195 -10.07 10.68 -23.97
CA SER A 195 -8.76 10.21 -23.49
C SER A 195 -7.62 10.85 -24.28
N ARG A 196 -7.72 10.89 -25.62
CA ARG A 196 -6.69 11.50 -26.46
C ARG A 196 -6.49 13.00 -26.21
N ARG A 197 -7.57 13.73 -25.89
CA ARG A 197 -7.48 15.15 -25.48
C ARG A 197 -6.78 15.29 -24.14
N LYS A 198 -7.06 14.41 -23.17
CA LYS A 198 -6.38 14.43 -21.85
C LYS A 198 -4.89 14.13 -21.97
N GLU A 199 -4.51 13.16 -22.81
CA GLU A 199 -3.11 12.86 -23.11
C GLU A 199 -2.39 14.07 -23.73
N GLN A 200 -3.02 14.77 -24.68
CA GLN A 200 -2.43 15.97 -25.29
C GLN A 200 -2.25 17.11 -24.28
N VAL A 201 -3.21 17.30 -23.36
CA VAL A 201 -3.09 18.31 -22.29
C VAL A 201 -1.98 17.96 -21.32
N LEU A 202 -1.87 16.69 -20.91
CA LEU A 202 -0.81 16.21 -20.03
C LEU A 202 0.57 16.34 -20.68
N GLN A 203 0.70 16.01 -21.97
CA GLN A 203 1.95 16.18 -22.70
C GLN A 203 2.34 17.65 -22.86
N TYR A 204 1.36 18.54 -23.08
CA TYR A 204 1.60 19.97 -23.14
C TYR A 204 2.02 20.54 -21.78
N GLU A 205 1.36 20.13 -20.69
CA GLU A 205 1.69 20.55 -19.33
C GLU A 205 3.06 20.01 -18.89
N ALA A 206 3.39 18.77 -19.24
CA ALA A 206 4.70 18.18 -19.00
C ALA A 206 5.81 18.89 -19.79
N ARG A 207 5.58 19.22 -21.07
CA ARG A 207 6.54 20.02 -21.86
C ARG A 207 6.72 21.42 -21.30
N LYS A 208 5.64 22.08 -20.87
CA LYS A 208 5.68 23.40 -20.24
C LYS A 208 6.42 23.36 -18.90
N ALA A 209 6.22 22.32 -18.09
CA ALA A 209 6.96 22.12 -16.84
C ALA A 209 8.45 21.89 -17.10
N PHE A 210 8.78 21.13 -18.15
CA PHE A 210 10.16 20.86 -18.55
C PHE A 210 10.86 22.11 -19.10
N GLU A 211 10.16 22.92 -19.89
CA GLU A 211 10.66 24.22 -20.37
C GLU A 211 10.85 25.20 -19.21
N ALA A 212 9.93 25.24 -18.25
CA ALA A 212 10.06 26.06 -17.04
C ALA A 212 11.26 25.63 -16.18
N GLU A 213 11.55 24.33 -16.08
CA GLU A 213 12.72 23.84 -15.36
C GLU A 213 14.02 24.13 -16.11
N LYS A 214 14.04 23.98 -17.44
CA LYS A 214 15.17 24.36 -18.29
C LYS A 214 15.47 25.87 -18.24
N GLU A 215 14.45 26.70 -18.12
CA GLU A 215 14.60 28.15 -17.88
C GLU A 215 15.16 28.45 -16.49
N ARG A 216 14.81 27.66 -15.46
CA ARG A 216 15.40 27.77 -14.12
C ARG A 216 16.87 27.35 -14.13
N GLU A 217 17.24 26.33 -14.89
CA GLU A 217 18.65 25.96 -15.07
C GLU A 217 19.44 27.08 -15.77
N ARG A 218 18.86 27.75 -16.77
CA ARG A 218 19.52 28.84 -17.49
C ARG A 218 19.64 30.13 -16.67
N ASN A 219 18.65 30.42 -15.82
CA ASN A 219 18.55 31.66 -15.04
C ASN A 219 18.94 31.48 -13.56
N GLY A 220 19.47 30.33 -13.17
CA GLY A 220 19.73 29.97 -11.79
C GLY A 220 18.46 29.66 -11.00
N GLY A 221 18.60 28.74 -10.03
CA GLY A 221 17.50 28.30 -9.17
C GLY A 221 17.00 29.43 -8.26
N PRO A 222 15.86 29.23 -7.56
CA PRO A 222 15.33 30.24 -6.64
C PRO A 222 16.33 30.65 -5.54
N LEU A 223 17.26 29.74 -5.20
CA LEU A 223 18.30 29.96 -4.21
C LEU A 223 19.44 30.86 -4.72
N ASP A 224 19.74 30.83 -6.03
CA ASP A 224 20.79 31.65 -6.66
C ASP A 224 20.36 33.11 -6.81
N ARG A 225 19.04 33.34 -6.94
CA ARG A 225 18.44 34.68 -7.07
C ARG A 225 18.44 35.45 -5.76
N LEU A 226 18.35 34.75 -4.62
CA LEU A 226 18.38 35.37 -3.29
C LEU A 226 19.72 36.06 -2.97
N GLY A 227 20.81 35.68 -3.66
CA GLY A 227 22.10 36.38 -3.59
C GLY A 227 22.09 37.71 -4.34
N THR A 228 21.54 37.74 -5.57
CA THR A 228 21.50 38.93 -6.41
C THR A 228 20.40 39.93 -6.01
N ASP A 229 19.29 39.43 -5.45
CA ASP A 229 18.20 40.28 -4.96
C ASP A 229 18.60 41.01 -3.68
N LYS A 230 19.44 40.41 -2.82
CA LYS A 230 20.01 41.07 -1.64
C LYS A 230 20.98 42.20 -2.01
N GLU A 231 21.70 42.06 -3.12
CA GLU A 231 22.58 43.11 -3.66
C GLU A 231 21.78 44.24 -4.33
N ARG A 232 20.67 43.93 -5.02
CA ARG A 232 19.76 44.94 -5.59
C ARG A 232 18.89 45.65 -4.53
N SER A 233 18.43 44.92 -3.51
CA SER A 233 17.66 45.50 -2.39
C SER A 233 18.51 46.29 -1.40
N ALA A 234 19.84 46.12 -1.43
CA ALA A 234 20.76 46.96 -0.66
C ALA A 234 20.99 48.33 -1.33
N SER A 235 20.66 48.49 -2.61
CA SER A 235 20.77 49.76 -3.35
C SER A 235 19.46 50.54 -3.48
N GLU A 236 18.31 49.99 -3.07
CA GLU A 236 17.01 50.64 -3.23
C GLU A 236 16.20 50.54 -1.93
N HIS A 237 16.38 51.58 -1.11
CA HIS A 237 15.41 52.18 -0.20
C HIS A 237 14.44 51.28 0.59
N ASP A 238 14.66 51.29 1.90
CA ASP A 238 13.71 51.72 2.94
C ASP A 238 12.21 51.37 2.80
N ASP A 239 11.68 50.89 3.94
CA ASP A 239 10.27 50.78 4.30
C ASP A 239 9.43 49.55 3.85
N THR A 240 8.82 48.94 4.88
CA THR A 240 7.57 48.15 4.88
C THR A 240 7.60 46.61 4.88
N HIS A 241 8.43 46.00 5.73
CA HIS A 241 8.16 44.63 6.23
C HIS A 241 7.26 44.64 7.48
N LYS A 242 5.94 44.69 7.34
CA LYS A 242 4.96 44.13 8.31
C LYS A 242 3.64 43.74 7.63
N SER A 243 3.59 42.57 6.98
CA SER A 243 2.30 41.90 6.69
C SER A 243 2.18 40.64 7.55
N SER A 244 1.22 40.74 8.47
CA SER A 244 0.87 39.82 9.54
C SER A 244 0.20 38.54 9.02
N TRP A 245 0.47 37.40 9.68
CA TRP A 245 -0.07 36.05 9.41
C TRP A 245 -1.61 35.90 9.56
N THR A 246 -2.36 36.98 9.70
CA THR A 246 -3.81 36.98 9.94
C THR A 246 -4.66 37.23 8.68
N SER A 247 -4.05 37.46 7.52
CA SER A 247 -4.74 37.79 6.26
C SER A 247 -5.72 36.70 5.74
N TRP A 248 -5.50 35.43 6.09
CA TRP A 248 -6.32 34.32 5.58
C TRP A 248 -7.67 34.10 6.30
N MET A 249 -7.93 34.80 7.41
CA MET A 249 -9.12 34.59 8.24
C MET A 249 -10.31 35.48 7.84
N VAL A 250 -10.15 36.37 6.86
CA VAL A 250 -11.23 37.20 6.30
C VAL A 250 -11.40 36.84 4.83
N ARG A 251 -12.23 35.84 4.56
CA ARG A 251 -12.82 35.62 3.25
C ARG A 251 -14.26 35.18 3.38
#